data_AF-A0A843SS47-F1
#
_entry.id   AF-A0A843SS47-F1
#
_cell.length_a   1.000
_cell.length_b   1.000
_cell.length_c   1.000
_cell.angle_alpha   90.00
_cell.angle_beta   90.00
_cell.angle_gamma   90.00
#
_symmetry.space_group_name_H-M   'P 1'
#
loop_
_entity.id
_entity.type
_entity.pdbx_description
1 polymer ?
#
loop_
_entity_poly.entity_id
_entity_poly.type
_entity_poly.pdbx_seq_one_letter_code
_entity_poly.pdbx_strand_id
1 'polypeptide(L)'
;MSRILPVEHASWTASALPDLSTSTIAALESGMVLFLPDLRFIVDAAEGLIFSPAILSSSKNTSFDPATGAASGTTLAGADRERLRLAIARFSDAAASLVHHLLPRYQGKVSRARASFRPAEVAGRQTSWRKDDTRLHVDSFPASPVQGRRILRVFSNVNPEGRPRSWRVGGEFEVIASRFAGGLSLPWPGSAAILQTLRVTRSRRTAYDALMLQLHDRMKEDADFQERSPQEVVSFPSGSTWLAFTDQVSHAAMAGQYQFEQTLVVPVDAMMEEARSPLRILERLKGRRLA
;
A
#
# COMPACT_ATOMS: atom_id res chain seq x y z
N MET A 1 13.93 13.43 11.56
CA MET A 1 14.56 13.09 10.25
C MET A 1 13.46 12.72 9.28
N SER A 2 13.55 13.15 8.02
CA SER A 2 12.54 12.85 6.99
C SER A 2 12.39 11.34 6.78
N ARG A 3 11.16 10.84 6.59
CA ARG A 3 10.91 9.45 6.16
C ARG A 3 10.70 9.34 4.65
N ILE A 4 10.79 10.46 3.92
CA ILE A 4 10.75 10.50 2.46
C ILE A 4 12.18 10.53 1.90
N LEU A 5 12.47 9.62 0.97
CA LEU A 5 13.70 9.60 0.18
C LEU A 5 13.37 9.95 -1.28
N PRO A 6 13.76 11.15 -1.78
CA PRO A 6 13.74 11.44 -3.20
C PRO A 6 14.70 10.50 -3.96
N VAL A 7 14.23 9.93 -5.07
CA VAL A 7 15.00 9.04 -5.95
C VAL A 7 14.97 9.61 -7.35
N GLU A 8 16.14 9.91 -7.90
CA GLU A 8 16.33 10.38 -9.28
C GLU A 8 16.16 9.22 -10.26
N HIS A 9 14.91 8.87 -10.55
CA HIS A 9 14.56 7.81 -11.48
C HIS A 9 13.25 8.15 -12.20
N ALA A 10 13.28 8.25 -13.53
CA ALA A 10 12.19 8.77 -14.34
C ALA A 10 11.68 7.79 -15.41
N SER A 11 12.05 6.49 -15.32
CA SER A 11 11.61 5.46 -16.26
C SER A 11 10.87 4.33 -15.57
N TRP A 12 9.88 3.74 -16.24
CA TRP A 12 9.19 2.54 -15.77
C TRP A 12 9.94 1.25 -16.12
N THR A 13 10.93 1.31 -17.03
CA THR A 13 11.57 0.14 -17.64
C THR A 13 13.09 0.21 -17.67
N ALA A 14 13.70 1.37 -17.40
CA ALA A 14 15.16 1.46 -17.34
C ALA A 14 15.66 0.92 -15.99
N SER A 15 16.70 0.09 -16.00
CA SER A 15 17.37 -0.34 -14.78
C SER A 15 17.99 0.85 -14.05
N ALA A 16 17.82 0.90 -12.73
CA ALA A 16 18.59 1.81 -11.90
C ALA A 16 20.07 1.39 -11.86
N LEU A 17 20.96 2.35 -11.60
CA LEU A 17 22.37 2.05 -11.34
C LEU A 17 22.49 1.12 -10.11
N PRO A 18 23.49 0.23 -10.04
CA PRO A 18 23.61 -0.74 -8.94
C PRO A 18 23.66 -0.10 -7.54
N ASP A 19 24.40 1.00 -7.37
CA ASP A 19 24.52 1.71 -6.09
C ASP A 19 23.21 2.40 -5.68
N LEU A 20 22.51 2.98 -6.66
CA LEU A 20 21.18 3.55 -6.46
C LEU A 20 20.19 2.46 -6.03
N SER A 21 20.22 1.31 -6.69
CA SER A 21 19.35 0.16 -6.37
C SER A 21 19.58 -0.32 -4.94
N THR A 22 20.85 -0.49 -4.55
CA THR A 22 21.23 -0.97 -3.21
C THR A 22 20.80 0.00 -2.11
N SER A 23 21.08 1.29 -2.27
CA SER A 23 20.67 2.31 -1.30
C SER A 23 19.15 2.48 -1.22
N THR A 24 18.46 2.41 -2.36
CA THR A 24 16.99 2.48 -2.45
C THR A 24 16.33 1.28 -1.76
N ILE A 25 16.86 0.06 -1.93
CA ILE A 25 16.38 -1.14 -1.22
C ILE A 25 16.56 -0.98 0.29
N ALA A 26 17.75 -0.57 0.75
CA ALA A 26 18.03 -0.39 2.17
C ALA A 26 17.11 0.67 2.81
N ALA A 27 16.91 1.79 2.12
CA ALA A 27 15.98 2.84 2.55
C ALA A 27 14.53 2.34 2.64
N LEU A 28 14.04 1.63 1.62
CA LEU A 28 12.70 1.06 1.61
C LEU A 28 12.50 0.06 2.77
N GLU A 29 13.46 -0.83 3.00
CA GLU A 29 13.40 -1.81 4.11
C GLU A 29 13.54 -1.17 5.49
N SER A 30 14.19 -0.01 5.60
CA SER A 30 14.21 0.82 6.80
C SER A 30 12.87 1.52 7.09
N GLY A 31 11.90 1.42 6.17
CA GLY A 31 10.58 2.03 6.27
C GLY A 31 10.54 3.47 5.76
N MET A 32 11.36 3.83 4.78
CA MET A 32 11.22 5.09 4.06
C MET A 32 10.20 4.97 2.92
N VAL A 33 9.61 6.09 2.55
CA VAL A 33 8.84 6.24 1.31
C VAL A 33 9.79 6.69 0.21
N LEU A 34 9.92 5.89 -0.84
CA LEU A 34 10.68 6.25 -2.02
C LEU A 34 9.82 7.19 -2.88
N PHE A 35 10.30 8.40 -3.13
CA PHE A 35 9.59 9.41 -3.89
C PHE A 35 10.29 9.69 -5.21
N LEU A 36 9.58 9.49 -6.33
CA LEU A 36 10.06 9.67 -7.70
C LEU A 36 9.30 10.86 -8.31
N PRO A 37 9.82 12.10 -8.14
CA PRO A 37 9.10 13.32 -8.55
C PRO A 37 8.84 13.37 -10.06
N ASP A 38 9.78 12.84 -10.86
CA ASP A 38 9.76 12.93 -12.32
C ASP A 38 9.22 11.67 -13.01
N LEU A 39 8.77 10.66 -12.24
CA LEU A 39 8.18 9.44 -12.79
C LEU A 39 6.66 9.58 -12.94
N ARG A 40 6.24 10.02 -14.13
CA ARG A 40 4.83 10.20 -14.49
C ARG A 40 4.21 8.94 -15.09
N PHE A 41 3.01 8.59 -14.63
CA PHE A 41 2.12 7.71 -15.38
C PHE A 41 1.24 8.55 -16.32
N ILE A 42 1.44 8.40 -17.63
CA ILE A 42 0.68 9.14 -18.63
C ILE A 42 -0.73 8.57 -18.71
N VAL A 43 -1.74 9.44 -18.57
CA VAL A 43 -3.14 9.14 -18.82
C VAL A 43 -3.49 9.69 -20.19
N ASP A 44 -3.99 8.85 -21.08
CA ASP A 44 -4.35 9.26 -22.43
C ASP A 44 -5.59 10.16 -22.40
N ALA A 45 -5.73 11.07 -23.36
CA ALA A 45 -6.84 12.01 -23.39
C ALA A 45 -8.21 11.32 -23.29
N ALA A 46 -8.38 10.20 -23.99
CA ALA A 46 -9.62 9.42 -23.95
C ALA A 46 -9.84 8.70 -22.61
N GLU A 47 -8.78 8.30 -21.90
CA GLU A 47 -8.87 7.77 -20.54
C GLU A 47 -9.27 8.88 -19.55
N GLY A 48 -8.74 10.09 -19.73
CA GLY A 48 -9.07 11.24 -18.89
C GLY A 48 -10.56 11.63 -18.95
N LEU A 49 -11.21 11.45 -20.09
CA LEU A 49 -12.64 11.77 -20.27
C LEU A 49 -13.57 10.94 -19.37
N ILE A 50 -13.17 9.73 -18.97
CA ILE A 50 -13.97 8.85 -18.11
C ILE A 50 -13.64 9.03 -16.62
N PHE A 51 -12.66 9.86 -16.27
CA PHE A 51 -12.27 10.05 -14.87
C PHE A 51 -13.29 10.92 -14.15
N SER A 52 -14.05 10.30 -13.25
CA SER A 52 -15.00 11.00 -12.38
C SER A 52 -15.23 10.19 -11.11
N PRO A 53 -15.46 10.82 -9.94
CA PRO A 53 -15.92 10.12 -8.74
C PRO A 53 -17.19 9.28 -8.99
N ALA A 54 -18.05 9.70 -9.92
CA ALA A 54 -19.33 9.06 -10.22
C ALA A 54 -19.20 7.66 -10.85
N ILE A 55 -18.00 7.29 -11.32
CA ILE A 55 -17.76 5.95 -11.87
C ILE A 55 -17.69 4.88 -10.78
N LEU A 56 -17.63 5.26 -9.51
CA LEU A 56 -17.59 4.32 -8.39
C LEU A 56 -18.98 3.74 -8.12
N SER A 57 -19.00 2.44 -7.83
CA SER A 57 -20.19 1.75 -7.33
C SER A 57 -20.30 1.90 -5.80
N SER A 58 -20.61 0.83 -5.07
CA SER A 58 -20.61 0.80 -3.59
C SER A 58 -19.20 0.75 -2.97
N SER A 59 -18.16 0.64 -3.80
CA SER A 59 -16.75 0.54 -3.38
C SER A 59 -16.05 1.91 -3.35
N LYS A 60 -15.03 2.02 -2.51
CA LYS A 60 -14.17 3.23 -2.43
C LYS A 60 -13.26 3.44 -3.64
N ASN A 61 -13.11 2.42 -4.48
CA ASN A 61 -12.20 2.38 -5.61
C ASN A 61 -12.70 1.39 -6.68
N THR A 62 -12.16 1.52 -7.89
CA THR A 62 -12.23 0.47 -8.91
C THR A 62 -11.01 -0.42 -8.74
N SER A 63 -11.23 -1.71 -8.56
CA SER A 63 -10.16 -2.70 -8.37
C SER A 63 -9.98 -3.53 -9.65
N PHE A 64 -8.73 -3.80 -10.00
CA PHE A 64 -8.33 -4.70 -11.09
C PHE A 64 -7.54 -5.88 -10.51
N ASP A 65 -7.84 -7.08 -11.00
CA ASP A 65 -7.20 -8.31 -10.58
C ASP A 65 -6.30 -8.84 -11.72
N PRO A 66 -4.97 -8.67 -11.64
CA PRO A 66 -4.09 -9.02 -12.75
C PRO A 66 -4.04 -10.50 -13.08
N ALA A 67 -4.46 -11.38 -12.16
CA ALA A 67 -4.51 -12.82 -12.41
C ALA A 67 -5.69 -13.21 -13.32
N THR A 68 -6.78 -12.44 -13.28
CA THR A 68 -8.00 -12.72 -14.06
C THR A 68 -8.24 -11.69 -15.17
N GLY A 69 -7.54 -10.56 -15.14
CA GLY A 69 -7.77 -9.43 -16.02
C GLY A 69 -9.08 -8.68 -15.73
N ALA A 70 -9.80 -9.02 -14.65
CA ALA A 70 -11.11 -8.48 -14.35
C ALA A 70 -11.03 -7.15 -13.57
N ALA A 71 -11.84 -6.17 -13.98
CA ALA A 71 -12.09 -4.94 -13.21
C ALA A 71 -13.47 -4.97 -12.54
N SER A 72 -13.54 -4.43 -11.33
CA SER A 72 -14.73 -4.40 -10.47
C SER A 72 -14.80 -3.10 -9.67
N GLY A 73 -15.96 -2.78 -9.10
CA GLY A 73 -16.13 -1.55 -8.30
C GLY A 73 -16.36 -0.30 -9.15
N THR A 74 -16.83 -0.45 -10.39
CA THR A 74 -17.24 0.66 -11.26
C THR A 74 -18.64 0.46 -11.82
N THR A 75 -19.36 1.56 -12.03
CA THR A 75 -20.65 1.63 -12.72
C THR A 75 -20.52 1.75 -14.24
N LEU A 76 -19.30 2.00 -14.76
CA LEU A 76 -19.06 2.06 -16.20
C LEU A 76 -19.41 0.73 -16.87
N ALA A 77 -19.85 0.82 -18.12
CA ALA A 77 -20.20 -0.32 -18.98
C ALA A 77 -19.57 -0.18 -20.38
N GLY A 78 -19.63 -1.25 -21.16
CA GLY A 78 -19.18 -1.26 -22.55
C GLY A 78 -17.74 -0.77 -22.74
N ALA A 79 -17.55 0.12 -23.72
CA ALA A 79 -16.24 0.64 -24.11
C ALA A 79 -15.54 1.43 -22.98
N ASP A 80 -16.28 2.18 -22.17
CA ASP A 80 -15.68 2.98 -21.09
C ASP A 80 -15.18 2.11 -19.93
N ARG A 81 -15.92 1.03 -19.62
CA ARG A 81 -15.44 0.04 -18.65
C ARG A 81 -14.15 -0.62 -19.13
N GLU A 82 -14.12 -0.98 -20.41
CA GLU A 82 -12.95 -1.61 -21.01
C GLU A 82 -11.75 -0.66 -21.04
N ARG A 83 -11.98 0.61 -21.36
CA ARG A 83 -10.97 1.67 -21.31
C ARG A 83 -10.40 1.83 -19.89
N LEU A 84 -11.25 1.91 -18.87
CA LEU A 84 -10.78 1.97 -17.48
C LEU A 84 -9.99 0.73 -17.09
N ARG A 85 -10.46 -0.46 -17.47
CA ARG A 85 -9.81 -1.73 -17.20
C ARG A 85 -8.40 -1.77 -17.81
N LEU A 86 -8.26 -1.36 -19.08
CA LEU A 86 -6.99 -1.30 -19.79
C LEU A 86 -6.03 -0.26 -19.18
N ALA A 87 -6.54 0.90 -18.77
CA ALA A 87 -5.72 1.91 -18.08
C ALA A 87 -5.14 1.37 -16.76
N ILE A 88 -5.96 0.70 -15.95
CA ILE A 88 -5.50 0.09 -14.68
C ILE A 88 -4.54 -1.07 -14.96
N ALA A 89 -4.78 -1.89 -15.99
CA ALA A 89 -3.88 -2.96 -16.39
C ALA A 89 -2.50 -2.42 -16.81
N ARG A 90 -2.48 -1.37 -17.64
CA ARG A 90 -1.24 -0.68 -18.06
C ARG A 90 -0.46 -0.13 -16.87
N PHE A 91 -1.14 0.46 -15.88
CA PHE A 91 -0.51 0.88 -14.64
C PHE A 91 0.05 -0.31 -13.84
N SER A 92 -0.70 -1.41 -13.76
CA SER A 92 -0.31 -2.63 -13.07
C SER A 92 0.97 -3.24 -13.67
N ASP A 93 1.09 -3.24 -15.00
CA ASP A 93 2.28 -3.68 -15.72
C ASP A 93 3.46 -2.72 -15.52
N ALA A 94 3.23 -1.41 -15.65
CA ALA A 94 4.26 -0.40 -15.44
C ALA A 94 4.84 -0.43 -14.01
N ALA A 95 3.99 -0.52 -12.99
CA ALA A 95 4.42 -0.61 -11.59
C ALA A 95 5.20 -1.90 -11.29
N ALA A 96 4.82 -3.03 -11.89
CA ALA A 96 5.59 -4.27 -11.77
C ALA A 96 6.95 -4.16 -12.46
N SER A 97 6.99 -3.52 -13.64
CA SER A 97 8.23 -3.21 -14.34
C SER A 97 9.14 -2.28 -13.52
N LEU A 98 8.59 -1.24 -12.89
CA LEU A 98 9.38 -0.34 -12.04
C LEU A 98 10.03 -1.10 -10.88
N VAL A 99 9.28 -1.93 -10.16
CA VAL A 99 9.83 -2.74 -9.06
C VAL A 99 10.92 -3.69 -9.57
N HIS A 100 10.74 -4.28 -10.75
CA HIS A 100 11.75 -5.15 -11.36
C HIS A 100 13.07 -4.43 -11.62
N HIS A 101 13.01 -3.22 -12.17
CA HIS A 101 14.20 -2.48 -12.64
C HIS A 101 14.84 -1.60 -11.55
N LEU A 102 14.06 -1.12 -10.58
CA LEU A 102 14.53 -0.29 -9.47
C LEU A 102 15.00 -1.14 -8.27
N LEU A 103 14.38 -2.31 -8.06
CA LEU A 103 14.63 -3.17 -6.90
C LEU A 103 15.02 -4.60 -7.34
N PRO A 104 16.16 -4.76 -8.05
CA PRO A 104 16.54 -6.02 -8.70
C PRO A 104 16.63 -7.22 -7.74
N ARG A 105 16.88 -6.99 -6.44
CA ARG A 105 16.87 -8.05 -5.41
C ARG A 105 15.54 -8.81 -5.33
N TYR A 106 14.45 -8.14 -5.66
CA TYR A 106 13.10 -8.70 -5.60
C TYR A 106 12.66 -9.35 -6.94
N GLN A 107 13.45 -9.21 -8.00
CA GLN A 107 13.16 -9.79 -9.31
C GLN A 107 12.85 -11.29 -9.22
N GLY A 108 11.74 -11.71 -9.85
CA GLY A 108 11.27 -13.10 -9.85
C GLY A 108 10.71 -13.62 -8.51
N LYS A 109 10.76 -12.82 -7.44
CA LYS A 109 10.28 -13.20 -6.10
C LYS A 109 8.98 -12.48 -5.71
N VAL A 110 8.67 -11.36 -6.37
CA VAL A 110 7.46 -10.57 -6.09
C VAL A 110 6.23 -11.19 -6.76
N SER A 111 5.16 -11.31 -5.98
CA SER A 111 3.83 -11.65 -6.51
C SER A 111 2.99 -10.40 -6.70
N ARG A 112 2.39 -10.24 -7.88
CA ARG A 112 1.50 -9.11 -8.16
C ARG A 112 0.10 -9.38 -7.61
N ALA A 113 -0.37 -8.48 -6.74
CA ALA A 113 -1.74 -8.49 -6.24
C ALA A 113 -2.60 -7.48 -7.01
N ARG A 114 -3.72 -7.04 -6.42
CA ARG A 114 -4.66 -6.13 -7.09
C ARG A 114 -4.07 -4.75 -7.32
N ALA A 115 -4.45 -4.16 -8.46
CA ALA A 115 -4.35 -2.74 -8.71
C ALA A 115 -5.66 -2.05 -8.38
N SER A 116 -5.63 -0.74 -8.15
CA SER A 116 -6.83 0.06 -7.99
C SER A 116 -6.68 1.46 -8.57
N PHE A 117 -7.81 2.02 -8.98
CA PHE A 117 -7.95 3.43 -9.33
C PHE A 117 -8.91 4.11 -8.34
N ARG A 118 -8.50 5.26 -7.81
CA ARG A 118 -9.20 6.03 -6.78
C ARG A 118 -9.57 7.41 -7.34
N PRO A 119 -10.74 7.55 -8.00
CA PRO A 119 -11.16 8.80 -8.66
C PRO A 119 -11.79 9.83 -7.74
N ALA A 120 -12.23 9.45 -6.54
CA ALA A 120 -12.88 10.36 -5.60
C ALA A 120 -11.87 11.15 -4.74
N GLU A 121 -12.24 12.36 -4.33
CA GLU A 121 -11.49 13.18 -3.37
C GLU A 121 -11.42 12.48 -2.01
N VAL A 122 -10.29 12.58 -1.30
CA VAL A 122 -10.11 11.97 0.02
C VAL A 122 -10.65 12.88 1.12
N ALA A 123 -10.42 14.18 1.00
CA ALA A 123 -10.90 15.16 1.98
C ALA A 123 -12.44 15.11 2.08
N GLY A 124 -12.96 15.17 3.31
CA GLY A 124 -14.41 15.21 3.57
C GLY A 124 -15.14 13.86 3.44
N ARG A 125 -14.45 12.74 3.19
CA ARG A 125 -15.08 11.41 3.16
C ARG A 125 -15.58 11.00 4.53
N GLN A 126 -16.88 10.74 4.64
CA GLN A 126 -17.46 10.14 5.85
C GLN A 126 -17.38 8.61 5.75
N THR A 127 -16.55 8.01 6.61
CA THR A 127 -16.47 6.55 6.76
C THR A 127 -16.36 6.18 8.24
N SER A 128 -16.64 4.93 8.60
CA SER A 128 -16.38 4.47 9.97
C SER A 128 -14.89 4.59 10.28
N TRP A 129 -14.53 4.84 11.54
CA TRP A 129 -13.14 5.07 11.95
C TRP A 129 -12.17 3.96 11.53
N ARG A 130 -12.61 2.68 11.50
CA ARG A 130 -11.78 1.56 11.00
C ARG A 130 -11.44 1.70 9.52
N LYS A 131 -12.39 2.24 8.75
CA LYS A 131 -12.26 2.50 7.31
C LYS A 131 -11.78 3.93 7.04
N ASP A 132 -11.50 4.73 8.05
CA ASP A 132 -11.03 6.10 7.84
C ASP A 132 -9.54 6.06 7.48
N ASP A 133 -9.23 6.39 6.23
CA ASP A 133 -7.87 6.36 5.69
C ASP A 133 -7.13 7.69 5.98
N THR A 134 -7.80 8.67 6.60
CA THR A 134 -7.20 9.91 7.12
C THR A 134 -6.51 9.71 8.47
N ARG A 135 -6.73 8.55 9.11
CA ARG A 135 -6.06 8.14 10.35
C ARG A 135 -4.79 7.35 10.03
N LEU A 136 -3.71 7.63 10.77
CA LEU A 136 -2.43 6.92 10.65
C LEU A 136 -2.65 5.43 10.91
N HIS A 137 -2.20 4.61 9.97
CA HIS A 137 -2.27 3.16 10.03
C HIS A 137 -1.14 2.52 9.25
N VAL A 138 -0.89 1.25 9.55
CA VAL A 138 -0.18 0.33 8.65
C VAL A 138 -1.20 -0.55 7.95
N ASP A 139 -0.95 -0.90 6.70
CA ASP A 139 -1.84 -1.74 5.93
C ASP A 139 -1.93 -3.15 6.54
N SER A 140 -3.17 -3.61 6.66
CA SER A 140 -3.50 -5.00 6.93
C SER A 140 -4.79 -5.33 6.18
N PHE A 141 -4.86 -6.48 5.52
CA PHE A 141 -6.02 -6.87 4.74
C PHE A 141 -6.88 -7.89 5.50
N PRO A 142 -8.06 -7.50 6.03
CA PRO A 142 -8.87 -8.39 6.87
C PRO A 142 -9.29 -9.67 6.15
N ALA A 143 -9.62 -9.55 4.86
CA ALA A 143 -10.15 -10.64 4.03
C ALA A 143 -9.09 -11.30 3.12
N SER A 144 -7.88 -10.75 3.03
CA SER A 144 -6.79 -11.25 2.17
C SER A 144 -5.47 -11.30 2.94
N PRO A 145 -5.33 -12.23 3.91
CA PRO A 145 -4.13 -12.36 4.72
C PRO A 145 -2.85 -12.53 3.89
N VAL A 146 -1.76 -11.91 4.32
CA VAL A 146 -0.47 -11.92 3.61
C VAL A 146 0.50 -12.96 4.18
N GLN A 147 0.20 -13.51 5.35
CA GLN A 147 0.90 -14.63 5.96
C GLN A 147 2.38 -14.32 6.22
N GLY A 148 2.67 -13.13 6.73
CA GLY A 148 4.02 -12.67 7.05
C GLY A 148 4.77 -12.03 5.88
N ARG A 149 4.28 -12.18 4.64
CA ARG A 149 4.86 -11.51 3.47
C ARG A 149 4.58 -10.00 3.51
N ARG A 150 5.47 -9.24 2.90
CA ARG A 150 5.44 -7.78 2.89
C ARG A 150 4.41 -7.22 1.92
N ILE A 151 3.83 -6.07 2.25
CA ILE A 151 2.93 -5.30 1.37
C ILE A 151 3.70 -4.12 0.78
N LEU A 152 4.21 -4.27 -0.44
CA LEU A 152 4.81 -3.18 -1.20
C LEU A 152 3.74 -2.53 -2.07
N ARG A 153 3.54 -1.22 -1.96
CA ARG A 153 2.62 -0.48 -2.83
C ARG A 153 3.35 0.56 -3.66
N VAL A 154 2.95 0.64 -4.93
CA VAL A 154 3.35 1.70 -5.87
C VAL A 154 2.15 2.58 -6.11
N PHE A 155 2.32 3.88 -6.02
CA PHE A 155 1.28 4.88 -6.16
C PHE A 155 1.68 5.90 -7.21
N SER A 156 0.73 6.39 -7.99
CA SER A 156 0.95 7.52 -8.89
C SER A 156 -0.21 8.51 -8.81
N ASN A 157 0.13 9.79 -8.65
CA ASN A 157 -0.84 10.88 -8.68
C ASN A 157 -1.01 11.34 -10.13
N VAL A 158 -2.22 11.19 -10.66
CA VAL A 158 -2.55 11.52 -12.06
C VAL A 158 -3.60 12.61 -12.15
N ASN A 159 -3.65 13.48 -11.14
CA ASN A 159 -4.63 14.55 -11.09
C ASN A 159 -4.48 15.52 -12.28
N PRO A 160 -5.50 15.69 -13.14
CA PRO A 160 -5.37 16.49 -14.37
C PRO A 160 -5.28 18.00 -14.09
N GLU A 161 -5.70 18.46 -12.91
CA GLU A 161 -5.67 19.87 -12.51
C GLU A 161 -4.38 20.22 -11.75
N GLY A 162 -3.40 19.32 -11.71
CA GLY A 162 -2.14 19.55 -11.02
C GLY A 162 -2.21 19.44 -9.48
N ARG A 163 -3.35 19.04 -8.91
CA ARG A 163 -3.52 18.98 -7.46
C ARG A 163 -2.66 17.88 -6.81
N PRO A 164 -2.03 18.16 -5.66
CA PRO A 164 -1.21 17.17 -4.98
C PRO A 164 -2.05 16.12 -4.25
N ARG A 165 -1.40 15.01 -3.90
CA ARG A 165 -1.89 14.01 -2.95
C ARG A 165 -1.20 14.23 -1.62
N SER A 166 -1.93 14.66 -0.61
CA SER A 166 -1.38 14.95 0.71
C SER A 166 -1.45 13.74 1.62
N TRP A 167 -0.31 13.33 2.17
CA TRP A 167 -0.18 12.25 3.14
C TRP A 167 0.39 12.77 4.46
N ARG A 168 0.08 12.07 5.54
CA ARG A 168 0.89 12.06 6.77
C ARG A 168 1.65 10.75 6.82
N VAL A 169 2.94 10.81 7.09
CA VAL A 169 3.81 9.64 7.28
C VAL A 169 4.27 9.63 8.74
N GLY A 170 4.00 8.55 9.45
CA GLY A 170 4.30 8.40 10.86
C GLY A 170 5.73 7.92 11.13
N GLY A 171 6.03 7.75 12.42
CA GLY A 171 7.31 7.25 12.91
C GLY A 171 7.61 5.78 12.61
N GLU A 172 8.69 5.28 13.20
CA GLU A 172 9.21 3.94 12.94
C GLU A 172 8.28 2.83 13.43
N PHE A 173 8.16 1.76 12.63
CA PHE A 173 7.27 0.64 12.92
C PHE A 173 7.55 0.00 14.27
N GLU A 174 8.81 -0.24 14.64
CA GLU A 174 9.16 -0.92 15.90
C GLU A 174 8.74 -0.11 17.13
N VAL A 175 8.87 1.22 17.07
CA VAL A 175 8.41 2.12 18.13
C VAL A 175 6.89 2.07 18.25
N ILE A 176 6.18 2.12 17.11
CA ILE A 176 4.71 2.04 17.06
C ILE A 176 4.24 0.67 17.59
N ALA A 177 4.81 -0.42 17.09
CA ALA A 177 4.46 -1.77 17.48
C ALA A 177 4.72 -2.01 18.98
N SER A 178 5.82 -1.48 19.51
CA SER A 178 6.15 -1.57 20.94
C SER A 178 5.12 -0.85 21.81
N ARG A 179 4.68 0.36 21.41
CA ARG A 179 3.61 1.11 22.12
C ARG A 179 2.35 0.29 22.26
N PHE A 180 1.92 -0.39 21.19
CA PHE A 180 0.66 -1.16 21.19
C PHE A 180 0.85 -2.61 21.67
N ALA A 181 2.08 -3.09 21.85
CA ALA A 181 2.39 -4.50 22.09
C ALA A 181 1.60 -5.10 23.26
N GLY A 182 1.41 -4.36 24.36
CA GLY A 182 0.64 -4.82 25.52
C GLY A 182 -0.84 -5.11 25.23
N GLY A 183 -1.44 -4.39 24.28
CA GLY A 183 -2.83 -4.60 23.87
C GLY A 183 -3.03 -5.67 22.80
N LEU A 184 -1.96 -6.10 22.11
CA LEU A 184 -2.07 -7.08 21.02
C LEU A 184 -2.17 -8.51 21.57
N SER A 185 -3.29 -9.19 21.30
CA SER A 185 -3.56 -10.54 21.80
C SER A 185 -3.41 -11.58 20.69
N LEU A 186 -2.82 -12.73 21.00
CA LEU A 186 -2.76 -13.83 20.05
C LEU A 186 -4.18 -14.38 19.78
N PRO A 187 -4.47 -14.75 18.53
CA PRO A 187 -5.74 -15.41 18.23
C PRO A 187 -5.81 -16.77 18.93
N TRP A 188 -7.00 -17.14 19.38
CA TRP A 188 -7.24 -18.46 19.95
C TRP A 188 -6.94 -19.59 18.95
N PRO A 189 -6.43 -20.75 19.42
CA PRO A 189 -6.19 -21.91 18.56
C PRO A 189 -7.43 -22.32 17.77
N GLY A 190 -7.29 -22.62 16.48
CA GLY A 190 -8.39 -23.06 15.61
C GLY A 190 -9.20 -21.93 14.94
N SER A 191 -9.09 -20.68 15.43
CA SER A 191 -9.77 -19.52 14.84
C SER A 191 -9.51 -19.32 13.33
N ALA A 192 -8.27 -19.54 12.91
CA ALA A 192 -7.87 -19.45 11.51
C ALA A 192 -8.59 -20.48 10.62
N ALA A 193 -8.81 -21.70 11.13
CA ALA A 193 -9.52 -22.75 10.42
C ALA A 193 -11.00 -22.39 10.30
N ILE A 194 -11.65 -21.92 11.37
CA ILE A 194 -13.05 -21.49 11.35
C ILE A 194 -13.26 -20.37 10.32
N LEU A 195 -12.41 -19.34 10.32
CA LEU A 195 -12.54 -18.21 9.39
C LEU A 195 -12.35 -18.62 7.93
N GLN A 196 -11.43 -19.55 7.68
CA GLN A 196 -11.21 -20.08 6.34
C GLN A 196 -12.38 -20.97 5.88
N THR A 197 -12.88 -21.86 6.76
CA THR A 197 -14.03 -22.74 6.49
C THR A 197 -15.29 -21.93 6.20
N LEU A 198 -15.52 -20.86 6.95
CA LEU A 198 -16.63 -19.92 6.74
C LEU A 198 -16.40 -18.95 5.57
N ARG A 199 -15.27 -19.05 4.85
CA ARG A 199 -14.89 -18.19 3.72
C ARG A 199 -14.88 -16.68 4.04
N VAL A 200 -14.69 -16.34 5.31
CA VAL A 200 -14.51 -14.95 5.77
C VAL A 200 -13.17 -14.41 5.26
N THR A 201 -12.16 -15.27 5.20
CA THR A 201 -10.85 -14.97 4.62
C THR A 201 -10.60 -15.83 3.39
N ARG A 202 -9.92 -15.27 2.38
CA ARG A 202 -9.56 -15.99 1.15
C ARG A 202 -8.49 -17.06 1.35
N SER A 203 -7.69 -16.93 2.40
CA SER A 203 -6.63 -17.85 2.79
C SER A 203 -6.62 -17.98 4.32
N ARG A 204 -5.79 -18.90 4.82
CA ARG A 204 -5.57 -19.05 6.27
C ARG A 204 -4.96 -17.77 6.84
N ARG A 205 -5.63 -17.17 7.83
CA ARG A 205 -5.12 -16.02 8.59
C ARG A 205 -4.12 -16.49 9.65
N THR A 206 -2.87 -16.05 9.59
CA THR A 206 -1.84 -16.43 10.58
C THR A 206 -1.97 -15.60 11.87
N ALA A 207 -1.17 -15.92 12.89
CA ALA A 207 -1.08 -15.10 14.09
C ALA A 207 -0.54 -13.71 13.76
N TYR A 208 0.44 -13.63 12.86
CA TYR A 208 0.94 -12.36 12.31
C TYR A 208 -0.19 -11.51 11.71
N ASP A 209 -1.00 -12.07 10.80
CA ASP A 209 -2.07 -11.32 10.14
C ASP A 209 -3.11 -10.80 11.15
N ALA A 210 -3.43 -11.61 12.18
CA ALA A 210 -4.34 -11.23 13.24
C ALA A 210 -3.79 -10.10 14.14
N LEU A 211 -2.47 -10.11 14.43
CA LEU A 211 -1.82 -9.04 15.19
C LEU A 211 -1.70 -7.75 14.37
N MET A 212 -1.35 -7.84 13.09
CA MET A 212 -1.30 -6.68 12.19
C MET A 212 -2.68 -6.03 12.04
N LEU A 213 -3.76 -6.82 11.95
CA LEU A 213 -5.12 -6.29 11.93
C LEU A 213 -5.50 -5.59 13.25
N GLN A 214 -5.13 -6.18 14.39
CA GLN A 214 -5.33 -5.53 15.70
C GLN A 214 -4.52 -4.24 15.84
N LEU A 215 -3.29 -4.22 15.33
CA LEU A 215 -2.43 -3.04 15.33
C LEU A 215 -3.05 -1.94 14.47
N HIS A 216 -3.48 -2.26 13.24
CA HIS A 216 -4.20 -1.34 12.37
C HIS A 216 -5.41 -0.71 13.08
N ASP A 217 -6.28 -1.53 13.68
CA ASP A 217 -7.47 -1.03 14.35
C ASP A 217 -7.13 -0.18 15.57
N ARG A 218 -6.20 -0.63 16.43
CA ARG A 218 -5.81 0.15 17.62
C ARG A 218 -5.14 1.48 17.28
N MET A 219 -4.30 1.51 16.25
CA MET A 219 -3.70 2.76 15.76
C MET A 219 -4.78 3.75 15.34
N LYS A 220 -5.79 3.29 14.60
CA LYS A 220 -6.89 4.16 14.17
C LYS A 220 -7.80 4.58 15.33
N GLU A 221 -7.95 3.77 16.37
CA GLU A 221 -8.81 4.09 17.52
C GLU A 221 -8.17 5.08 18.50
N ASP A 222 -6.86 4.97 18.73
CA ASP A 222 -6.11 5.76 19.72
C ASP A 222 -5.94 7.23 19.28
N ALA A 223 -6.77 8.13 19.83
CA ALA A 223 -6.74 9.56 19.53
C ALA A 223 -5.41 10.22 19.94
N ASP A 224 -4.83 9.83 21.07
CA ASP A 224 -3.55 10.36 21.55
C ASP A 224 -2.41 9.99 20.60
N PHE A 225 -2.45 8.79 20.03
CA PHE A 225 -1.53 8.38 18.97
C PHE A 225 -1.71 9.22 17.71
N GLN A 226 -2.96 9.43 17.26
CA GLN A 226 -3.25 10.18 16.04
C GLN A 226 -2.80 11.64 16.11
N GLU A 227 -2.91 12.27 17.28
CA GLU A 227 -2.55 13.67 17.51
C GLU A 227 -1.07 13.86 17.83
N ARG A 228 -0.51 13.04 18.73
CA ARG A 228 0.83 13.31 19.32
C ARG A 228 1.96 12.46 18.74
N SER A 229 1.67 11.45 17.92
CA SER A 229 2.75 10.64 17.34
C SER A 229 3.60 11.46 16.36
N PRO A 230 4.92 11.22 16.29
CA PRO A 230 5.76 11.84 15.27
C PRO A 230 5.22 11.53 13.89
N GLN A 231 4.98 12.59 13.12
CA GLN A 231 4.44 12.50 11.77
C GLN A 231 4.92 13.68 10.93
N GLU A 232 5.18 13.41 9.67
CA GLU A 232 5.52 14.42 8.66
C GLU A 232 4.41 14.52 7.63
N VAL A 233 4.09 15.74 7.20
CA VAL A 233 3.16 15.98 6.10
C VAL A 233 3.96 16.03 4.81
N VAL A 234 3.54 15.23 3.83
CA VAL A 234 4.13 15.21 2.49
C VAL A 234 3.04 15.44 1.45
N SER A 235 3.34 16.27 0.46
CA SER A 235 2.46 16.55 -0.66
C SER A 235 3.09 16.00 -1.93
N PHE A 236 2.57 14.88 -2.43
CA PHE A 236 3.03 14.28 -3.68
C PHE A 236 2.42 15.03 -4.88
N PRO A 237 3.22 15.73 -5.69
CA PRO A 237 2.72 16.52 -6.82
C PRO A 237 2.00 15.65 -7.85
N SER A 238 1.14 16.26 -8.66
CA SER A 238 0.60 15.55 -9.83
C SER A 238 1.71 15.18 -10.80
N GLY A 239 1.63 13.98 -11.37
CA GLY A 239 2.64 13.42 -12.25
C GLY A 239 3.83 12.78 -11.54
N SER A 240 3.78 12.62 -10.22
CA SER A 240 4.80 11.91 -9.44
C SER A 240 4.36 10.49 -9.05
N THR A 241 5.34 9.66 -8.72
CA THR A 241 5.15 8.27 -8.26
C THR A 241 5.89 8.05 -6.94
N TRP A 242 5.36 7.20 -6.07
CA TRP A 242 6.05 6.81 -4.83
C TRP A 242 5.80 5.34 -4.48
N LEU A 243 6.73 4.77 -3.71
CA LEU A 243 6.68 3.39 -3.26
C LEU A 243 6.91 3.33 -1.76
N ALA A 244 6.20 2.44 -1.08
CA ALA A 244 6.41 2.17 0.33
C ALA A 244 6.02 0.73 0.68
N PHE A 245 6.69 0.17 1.68
CA PHE A 245 6.15 -0.97 2.42
C PHE A 245 5.06 -0.49 3.37
N THR A 246 3.81 -0.51 2.93
CA THR A 246 2.70 0.10 3.67
C THR A 246 2.28 -0.71 4.90
N ASP A 247 2.73 -1.96 5.01
CA ASP A 247 2.64 -2.78 6.23
C ASP A 247 3.64 -2.35 7.34
N GLN A 248 4.60 -1.48 7.02
CA GLN A 248 5.63 -0.98 7.94
C GLN A 248 5.55 0.54 8.09
N VAL A 249 5.37 1.26 6.99
CA VAL A 249 5.22 2.72 6.99
C VAL A 249 3.83 3.07 7.49
N SER A 250 3.77 3.69 8.67
CA SER A 250 2.54 4.31 9.15
C SER A 250 2.18 5.48 8.24
N HIS A 251 0.99 5.48 7.67
CA HIS A 251 0.58 6.49 6.70
C HIS A 251 -0.91 6.84 6.83
N ALA A 252 -1.27 8.02 6.35
CA ALA A 252 -2.64 8.48 6.22
C ALA A 252 -2.78 9.36 4.98
N ALA A 253 -3.85 9.17 4.21
CA ALA A 253 -4.17 10.04 3.09
C ALA A 253 -5.11 11.15 3.56
N MET A 254 -4.67 12.41 3.47
CA MET A 254 -5.42 13.57 3.97
C MET A 254 -6.28 14.23 2.89
N ALA A 255 -5.73 14.32 1.67
CA ALA A 255 -6.40 14.97 0.55
C ALA A 255 -5.84 14.46 -0.79
N GLY A 256 -6.61 14.68 -1.85
CA GLY A 256 -6.26 14.47 -3.23
C GLY A 256 -7.24 13.55 -3.95
N GLN A 257 -7.17 13.60 -5.28
CA GLN A 257 -8.09 12.91 -6.19
C GLN A 257 -7.31 12.31 -7.36
N TYR A 258 -7.83 11.23 -7.96
CA TYR A 258 -7.25 10.56 -9.14
C TYR A 258 -5.87 9.95 -8.86
N GLN A 259 -5.86 8.83 -8.14
CA GLN A 259 -4.66 8.08 -7.81
C GLN A 259 -4.74 6.64 -8.35
N PHE A 260 -3.69 6.19 -9.01
CA PHE A 260 -3.46 4.77 -9.29
C PHE A 260 -2.60 4.13 -8.20
N GLU A 261 -2.85 2.86 -7.93
CA GLU A 261 -2.14 2.11 -6.91
C GLU A 261 -2.02 0.63 -7.30
N GLN A 262 -0.83 0.06 -7.15
CA GLN A 262 -0.54 -1.35 -7.38
C GLN A 262 -0.01 -1.97 -6.09
N THR A 263 -0.61 -3.07 -5.64
CA THR A 263 -0.10 -3.85 -4.50
C THR A 263 0.75 -5.01 -4.98
N LEU A 264 1.95 -5.15 -4.44
CA LEU A 264 2.88 -6.23 -4.67
C LEU A 264 3.19 -6.93 -3.33
N VAL A 265 3.34 -8.23 -3.37
CA VAL A 265 3.63 -9.06 -2.19
C VAL A 265 5.06 -9.57 -2.30
N VAL A 266 5.90 -9.23 -1.32
CA VAL A 266 7.32 -9.58 -1.30
C VAL A 266 7.57 -10.58 -0.16
N PRO A 267 8.19 -11.74 -0.41
CA PRO A 267 8.51 -12.68 0.66
C PRO A 267 9.63 -12.11 1.54
N VAL A 268 9.60 -12.41 2.84
CA VAL A 268 10.55 -11.82 3.80
C VAL A 268 11.98 -12.27 3.50
N ASP A 269 12.18 -13.52 3.07
CA ASP A 269 13.49 -14.07 2.67
C ASP A 269 14.11 -13.39 1.42
N ALA A 270 13.35 -12.58 0.69
CA ALA A 270 13.88 -11.75 -0.39
C ALA A 270 14.49 -10.43 0.11
N MET A 271 14.17 -10.00 1.33
CA MET A 271 14.72 -8.77 1.92
C MET A 271 16.23 -8.85 2.13
N MET A 272 16.88 -7.71 2.14
CA MET A 272 18.29 -7.55 2.53
C MET A 272 18.44 -7.70 4.04
N GLU A 273 17.56 -7.09 4.81
CA GLU A 273 17.52 -7.10 6.27
C GLU A 273 16.17 -7.63 6.78
N GLU A 274 15.97 -8.96 6.72
CA GLU A 274 14.72 -9.61 7.17
C GLU A 274 14.27 -9.17 8.57
N ALA A 275 15.22 -8.90 9.46
CA ALA A 275 15.01 -8.48 10.84
C ALA A 275 14.20 -7.17 10.98
N ARG A 276 14.16 -6.34 9.92
CA ARG A 276 13.36 -5.11 9.86
C ARG A 276 11.91 -5.32 9.44
N SER A 277 11.56 -6.52 8.97
CA SER A 277 10.17 -6.80 8.60
C SER A 277 9.23 -6.71 9.80
N PRO A 278 7.99 -6.23 9.62
CA PRO A 278 6.96 -6.28 10.64
C PRO A 278 6.78 -7.67 11.26
N LEU A 279 6.95 -8.73 10.46
CA LEU A 279 6.92 -10.11 10.95
C LEU A 279 8.00 -10.34 12.01
N ARG A 280 9.27 -10.13 11.68
CA ARG A 280 10.38 -10.37 12.62
C ARG A 280 10.30 -9.48 13.85
N ILE A 281 9.87 -8.23 13.70
CA ILE A 281 9.67 -7.30 14.82
C ILE A 281 8.59 -7.83 15.77
N LEU A 282 7.43 -8.21 15.26
CA LEU A 282 6.36 -8.76 16.09
C LEU A 282 6.73 -10.11 16.72
N GLU A 283 7.50 -10.95 16.02
CA GLU A 283 8.02 -12.22 16.57
C GLU A 283 8.93 -11.96 17.78
N ARG A 284 9.82 -10.96 17.71
CA ARG A 284 10.65 -10.53 18.86
C ARG A 284 9.81 -10.00 20.01
N LEU A 285 8.88 -9.06 19.72
CA LEU A 285 8.02 -8.46 20.73
C LEU A 285 7.10 -9.48 21.44
N LYS A 286 6.75 -10.59 20.76
CA LYS A 286 5.93 -11.66 21.32
C LYS A 286 6.71 -12.89 21.77
N GLY A 287 8.02 -12.93 21.56
CA GLY A 287 8.91 -14.04 21.94
C GLY A 287 8.56 -15.37 21.27
N ARG A 288 7.95 -15.37 20.06
CA ARG A 288 7.54 -16.59 19.35
C ARG A 288 7.36 -16.36 17.86
N ARG A 289 7.40 -17.45 17.08
CA ARG A 289 7.06 -17.42 15.64
C ARG A 289 5.57 -17.15 15.41
N LEU A 290 5.27 -16.37 14.37
CA LEU A 290 3.92 -15.87 14.07
C LEU A 290 3.38 -16.26 12.67
N ALA A 291 4.24 -16.73 11.77
CA ALA A 291 3.91 -17.23 10.44
C ALA A 291 4.74 -18.49 10.12
#